data_AF-A0A7X8AGI2-F1
#
_entry.id   AF-A0A7X8AGI2-F1
#
_cell.length_a   1.000
_cell.length_b   1.000
_cell.length_c   1.000
_cell.angle_alpha   90.00
_cell.angle_beta   90.00
_cell.angle_gamma   90.00
#
_symmetry.space_group_name_H-M   'P 1'
#
loop_
_entity.id
_entity.type
_entity.pdbx_description
1 polymer ?
#
loop_
_entity_poly.entity_id
_entity_poly.type
_entity_poly.pdbx_seq_one_letter_code
_entity_poly.pdbx_strand_id
1 'polypeptide(L)' 'MSCYLRHLDHLFVETDLDPLNKQDRKKLDMAVRLSIGLVDSPCNKVWMKIKEIGPENKDLFARVKQELAK' A
#
# COMPACT_ATOMS: atom_id res chain seq x y z
N MET A 1 5.19 11.73 1.82
CA MET A 1 5.13 10.25 1.72
C MET A 1 4.22 9.75 2.81
N SER A 2 3.29 8.87 2.48
CA SER A 2 2.40 8.28 3.47
C SER A 2 3.19 7.43 4.48
N CYS A 3 2.88 7.65 5.74
CA CYS A 3 3.37 6.96 6.93
C CYS A 3 3.40 5.41 6.80
N TYR A 4 2.30 4.80 6.33
CA TYR A 4 2.19 3.34 6.20
C TYR A 4 3.18 2.74 5.19
N LEU A 5 3.62 3.50 4.17
CA LEU A 5 4.59 2.96 3.21
C LEU A 5 5.91 2.59 3.87
N ARG A 6 6.30 3.33 4.93
CA ARG A 6 7.52 3.01 5.70
C ARG A 6 7.31 1.84 6.66
N HIS A 7 6.11 1.71 7.22
CA HIS A 7 5.80 0.61 8.14
C HIS A 7 5.73 -0.73 7.41
N LEU A 8 5.28 -0.71 6.15
CA LEU A 8 5.09 -1.91 5.32
C LEU A 8 6.26 -2.14 4.34
N ASP A 9 7.34 -1.38 4.45
CA ASP A 9 8.47 -1.41 3.51
C ASP A 9 9.02 -2.83 3.30
N HIS A 10 9.28 -3.54 4.39
CA HIS A 10 9.72 -4.94 4.38
C HIS A 10 8.73 -5.87 3.64
N LEU A 11 7.42 -5.67 3.82
CA LEU A 11 6.40 -6.49 3.16
C LEU A 11 6.30 -6.18 1.67
N PHE A 12 6.54 -4.94 1.24
CA PHE A 12 6.63 -4.62 -0.18
C PHE A 12 7.82 -5.30 -0.83
N VAL A 13 8.97 -5.34 -0.15
CA VAL A 13 10.14 -6.10 -0.62
C VAL A 13 9.84 -7.59 -0.73
N GLU A 14 9.22 -8.19 0.29
CA GLU A 14 8.85 -9.62 0.29
C GLU A 14 7.81 -10.00 -0.78
N THR A 15 7.06 -9.03 -1.31
CA THR A 15 5.97 -9.26 -2.28
C THR A 15 6.28 -8.80 -3.70
N ASP A 16 7.55 -8.50 -4.00
CA ASP A 16 8.03 -7.94 -5.27
C ASP A 16 7.36 -6.60 -5.64
N LEU A 17 7.01 -5.81 -4.62
CA LEU A 17 6.42 -4.47 -4.75
C LEU A 17 7.39 -3.35 -4.32
N ASP A 18 8.69 -3.65 -4.23
CA ASP A 18 9.72 -2.71 -3.79
C ASP A 18 9.78 -1.45 -4.68
N PRO A 19 9.45 -0.26 -4.15
CA PRO A 19 9.42 0.95 -4.93
C PRO A 19 10.83 1.59 -5.08
N LEU A 20 11.47 1.35 -6.23
CA LEU A 20 12.84 1.79 -6.53
C LEU A 20 13.02 3.31 -6.59
N ASN A 21 11.98 4.06 -6.95
CA ASN A 21 12.07 5.52 -7.09
C ASN A 21 10.85 6.28 -6.53
N LYS A 22 10.92 7.61 -6.56
CA LYS A 22 9.85 8.49 -6.05
C LYS A 22 8.52 8.32 -6.81
N GLN A 23 8.56 8.03 -8.11
CA GLN A 23 7.36 7.80 -8.91
C GLN A 23 6.72 6.46 -8.53
N ASP A 24 7.52 5.40 -8.35
CA ASP A 24 7.03 4.09 -7.93
C ASP A 24 6.36 4.18 -6.55
N ARG A 25 6.97 4.91 -5.61
CA ARG A 25 6.35 5.18 -4.30
C ARG A 25 4.99 5.86 -4.41
N LYS A 26 4.80 6.76 -5.38
CA LYS A 26 3.50 7.41 -5.61
C LYS A 26 2.48 6.44 -6.20
N LYS A 27 2.89 5.60 -7.15
CA LYS A 27 2.03 4.56 -7.74
C LYS A 27 1.61 3.55 -6.68
N LEU A 28 2.55 3.08 -5.88
CA LEU A 28 2.30 2.17 -4.76
C LEU A 28 1.36 2.79 -3.73
N ASP A 29 1.57 4.08 -3.37
CA ASP A 29 0.65 4.81 -2.49
C ASP A 29 -0.79 4.79 -3.01
N MET A 30 -0.96 5.09 -4.29
CA MET A 30 -2.27 5.12 -4.94
C MET A 30 -2.89 3.72 -5.02
N ALA A 31 -2.11 2.71 -5.39
CA ALA A 31 -2.56 1.32 -5.44
C ALA A 31 -3.05 0.81 -4.09
N VAL A 32 -2.31 1.11 -3.01
CA VAL A 32 -2.75 0.82 -1.63
C VAL A 32 -4.09 1.49 -1.33
N ARG A 33 -4.23 2.78 -1.65
CA ARG A 33 -5.48 3.51 -1.40
C ARG A 33 -6.65 2.96 -2.20
N LEU A 34 -6.45 2.61 -3.47
CA LEU A 34 -7.45 1.98 -4.33
C LEU A 34 -7.86 0.61 -3.77
N SER A 35 -6.89 -0.22 -3.37
CA SER A 35 -7.15 -1.58 -2.87
C SER A 35 -8.02 -1.63 -1.61
N ILE A 36 -8.06 -0.55 -0.84
CA ILE A 36 -8.89 -0.41 0.38
C ILE A 36 -10.01 0.63 0.26
N GLY A 37 -10.21 1.22 -0.93
CA GLY A 37 -11.28 2.18 -1.20
C GLY A 37 -11.14 3.55 -0.52
N LEU A 38 -9.92 3.99 -0.21
CA LEU A 38 -9.63 5.22 0.55
C LEU A 38 -8.74 6.22 -0.23
N VAL A 39 -9.03 6.42 -1.52
CA VAL A 39 -8.25 7.27 -2.46
C VAL A 39 -7.92 8.65 -1.87
N ASP A 40 -8.94 9.43 -1.50
CA ASP A 40 -8.77 10.81 -1.03
C ASP A 40 -8.63 10.94 0.50
N SER A 41 -8.45 9.83 1.20
CA SER A 41 -8.37 9.85 2.67
C SER A 41 -6.98 10.28 3.18
N PRO A 42 -6.89 10.94 4.34
CA PRO A 42 -5.61 11.25 4.94
C PRO A 42 -4.85 9.98 5.39
N CYS A 43 -3.51 10.05 5.46
CA CYS A 43 -2.63 8.89 5.75
C CYS A 43 -3.05 8.10 7.00
N ASN A 44 -3.45 8.82 8.05
CA ASN A 44 -3.84 8.21 9.31
C ASN A 44 -5.06 7.29 9.16
N LYS A 45 -6.06 7.68 8.35
CA LYS A 45 -7.25 6.83 8.08
C LYS A 45 -6.87 5.58 7.28
N VAL A 46 -6.05 5.74 6.25
CA VAL A 46 -5.53 4.63 5.45
C VAL A 46 -4.76 3.65 6.35
N TRP A 47 -3.89 4.17 7.21
CA TRP A 47 -3.13 3.35 8.16
C TRP A 47 -4.00 2.62 9.18
N MET A 48 -5.01 3.27 9.76
CA MET A 48 -5.95 2.60 10.64
C MET A 48 -6.67 1.46 9.92
N LYS A 49 -7.09 1.68 8.67
CA LYS A 49 -7.76 0.64 7.89
C LYS A 49 -6.85 -0.55 7.60
N ILE A 50 -5.58 -0.30 7.28
CA ILE A 50 -4.59 -1.38 7.09
C ILE A 50 -4.42 -2.19 8.38
N LYS A 51 -4.35 -1.52 9.55
CA LYS A 51 -4.27 -2.22 10.84
C LYS A 51 -5.51 -3.06 11.14
N GLU A 52 -6.71 -2.60 10.78
CA GLU A 52 -7.95 -3.38 10.91
C GLU A 52 -7.94 -4.64 10.02
N ILE A 53 -7.42 -4.52 8.80
CA ILE A 53 -7.29 -5.65 7.85
C ILE A 53 -6.21 -6.64 8.30
N GLY A 54 -5.20 -6.14 9.02
CA GLY A 54 -3.97 -6.85 9.35
C GLY A 54 -2.84 -6.40 8.41
N PRO A 55 -1.75 -5.79 8.91
CA PRO A 55 -0.68 -5.26 8.07
C PRO A 55 0.05 -6.33 7.24
N GLU A 56 0.04 -7.58 7.71
CA GLU A 56 0.65 -8.75 7.03
C GLU A 56 -0.35 -9.55 6.19
N ASN A 57 -1.57 -9.01 5.98
CA ASN A 57 -2.61 -9.72 5.26
C ASN A 57 -2.25 -9.85 3.77
N LYS A 58 -1.99 -11.09 3.33
CA LYS A 58 -1.59 -11.40 1.94
C LYS A 58 -2.63 -10.96 0.90
N ASP A 59 -3.92 -10.97 1.24
CA ASP A 59 -4.98 -10.54 0.34
C ASP A 59 -4.96 -9.04 0.06
N LEU A 60 -4.41 -8.24 0.99
CA LEU A 60 -4.17 -6.81 0.75
C LEU A 60 -3.10 -6.65 -0.34
N PHE A 61 -1.95 -7.28 -0.19
CA PHE A 61 -0.85 -7.17 -1.17
C PHE A 61 -1.21 -7.75 -2.53
N ALA A 62 -2.01 -8.81 -2.57
CA ALA A 62 -2.56 -9.34 -3.83
C ALA A 62 -3.41 -8.30 -4.57
N ARG A 63 -4.29 -7.59 -3.86
CA ARG A 63 -5.09 -6.48 -4.42
C ARG A 63 -4.22 -5.32 -4.86
N VAL A 64 -3.23 -4.91 -4.06
CA VAL A 64 -2.28 -3.85 -4.41
C VAL A 64 -1.54 -4.21 -5.72
N LYS A 65 -1.09 -5.45 -5.86
CA LYS A 65 -0.40 -5.94 -7.07
C LYS A 65 -1.32 -5.92 -8.29
N GLN A 66 -2.60 -6.26 -8.13
CA GLN A 66 -3.59 -6.13 -9.19
C GLN A 66 -3.80 -4.66 -9.61
N GLU A 67 -3.89 -3.73 -8.66
CA GLU A 67 -4.03 -2.30 -8.98
C GLU A 67 -2.79 -1.72 -9.68
N LEU A 68 -1.59 -2.24 -9.41
CA LEU A 68 -0.36 -1.82 -10.09
C LEU A 68 -0.21 -2.39 -11.50
N ALA A 69 -0.88 -3.49 -11.81
CA ALA A 69 -0.84 -4.15 -13.11
C ALA A 69 -1.89 -3.60 -14.10
N LYS A 70 -2.84 -2.78 -13.62
CA LYS A 70 -3.82 -2.06 -14.45
C LYS A 70 -3.18 -0.83 -15.09
#